data_AF-A0A3D2J0L5-F1
#
_entry.id   AF-A0A3D2J0L5-F1
#
_cell.length_a   1.000
_cell.length_b   1.000
_cell.length_c   1.000
_cell.angle_alpha   90.00
_cell.angle_beta   90.00
_cell.angle_gamma   90.00
#
_symmetry.space_group_name_H-M   'P 1'
#
loop_
_entity.id
_entity.type
_entity.pdbx_description
1 polymer ?
#
loop_
_entity_poly.entity_id
_entity_poly.type
_entity_poly.pdbx_seq_one_letter_code
_entity_poly.pdbx_strand_id
1 'polypeptide(L)'
;MGVSLYYTAERTTLLTEQEQEDIALIIDKYNDTFEYAEEAESFDLYAYDDSESEVILAGSTKMPSSMDLEVLMYSINHWLECLTEVRLAVTDAEWHVHLDDSDAVWVDDKWQMED
;
A
#
# COMPACT_ATOMS: atom_id res chain seq x y z
N MET A 1 17.34 -8.49 -8.65
CA MET A 1 16.59 -7.22 -8.61
C MET A 1 15.16 -7.62 -8.30
N GLY A 2 14.60 -7.09 -7.22
CA GLY A 2 13.24 -7.40 -6.78
C GLY A 2 12.41 -6.14 -6.90
N VAL A 3 11.11 -6.31 -7.11
CA VAL A 3 10.16 -5.21 -7.28
C VAL A 3 9.62 -4.78 -5.92
N SER A 4 9.48 -3.49 -5.71
CA SER A 4 8.87 -2.93 -4.49
C SER A 4 7.68 -2.05 -4.83
N LEU A 5 6.63 -2.15 -4.01
CA LEU A 5 5.52 -1.21 -4.02
C LEU A 5 5.79 -0.13 -2.97
N TYR A 6 5.72 1.12 -3.38
CA TYR A 6 5.85 2.30 -2.54
C TYR A 6 4.53 3.05 -2.53
N TYR A 7 4.16 3.61 -1.39
CA TYR A 7 2.91 4.36 -1.27
C TYR A 7 3.08 5.50 -0.28
N THR A 8 2.42 6.61 -0.59
CA THR A 8 2.38 7.81 0.24
C THR A 8 1.01 8.44 0.12
N ALA A 9 0.47 8.94 1.22
CA ALA A 9 -0.74 9.73 1.26
C ALA A 9 -0.45 11.09 1.90
N GLU A 10 -0.88 12.15 1.23
CA GLU A 10 -0.62 13.52 1.63
C GLU A 10 -1.92 14.29 1.85
N ARG A 11 -2.03 14.98 2.99
CA ARG A 11 -3.08 15.97 3.26
C ARG A 11 -2.67 16.85 4.45
N THR A 12 -3.34 18.00 4.58
CA THR A 12 -3.03 18.99 5.63
C THR A 12 -3.53 18.62 7.03
N THR A 13 -4.32 17.56 7.15
CA THR A 13 -4.97 17.11 8.39
C THR A 13 -4.39 15.77 8.82
N LEU A 14 -4.01 15.64 10.09
CA LEU A 14 -3.52 14.38 10.64
C LEU A 14 -4.55 13.25 10.55
N LEU A 15 -4.11 11.99 10.59
CA LEU A 15 -4.99 10.83 10.72
C LEU A 15 -5.77 10.90 12.04
N THR A 16 -7.07 10.73 11.96
CA THR A 16 -7.95 10.56 13.12
C THR A 16 -7.74 9.19 13.76
N GLU A 17 -8.13 9.03 15.03
CA GLU A 17 -8.05 7.74 15.73
C GLU A 17 -8.84 6.64 14.99
N GLN A 18 -10.02 6.98 14.45
CA GLN A 18 -10.84 6.02 13.69
C GLN A 18 -10.14 5.57 12.41
N GLU A 19 -9.53 6.50 11.66
CA GLU A 19 -8.78 6.16 10.45
C GLU A 19 -7.60 5.24 10.79
N GLN A 20 -6.86 5.53 11.87
CA GLN A 20 -5.75 4.68 12.31
C GLN A 20 -6.23 3.26 12.67
N GLU A 21 -7.34 3.13 13.38
CA GLU A 21 -7.94 1.83 13.71
C GLU A 21 -8.39 1.08 12.45
N ASP A 22 -9.08 1.76 11.53
CA ASP A 22 -9.57 1.16 10.29
C ASP A 22 -8.41 0.68 9.40
N ILE A 23 -7.35 1.50 9.27
CA ILE A 23 -6.13 1.16 8.53
C ILE A 23 -5.47 -0.08 9.15
N ALA A 24 -5.30 -0.11 10.47
CA ALA A 24 -4.67 -1.24 11.16
C ALA A 24 -5.46 -2.54 10.92
N LEU A 25 -6.79 -2.49 11.03
CA LEU A 25 -7.65 -3.65 10.79
C LEU A 25 -7.57 -4.16 9.34
N ILE A 26 -7.49 -3.24 8.37
CA ILE A 26 -7.33 -3.61 6.95
C ILE A 26 -5.97 -4.28 6.75
N ILE A 27 -4.89 -3.69 7.24
CA ILE A 27 -3.53 -4.23 7.09
C ILE A 27 -3.43 -5.61 7.74
N ASP A 28 -3.92 -5.78 8.97
CA ASP A 28 -3.91 -7.07 9.66
C ASP A 28 -4.68 -8.13 8.87
N LYS A 29 -5.88 -7.80 8.36
CA LYS A 29 -6.68 -8.70 7.51
C LYS A 29 -5.90 -9.15 6.27
N TYR A 30 -5.26 -8.23 5.56
CA TYR A 30 -4.53 -8.56 4.32
C TYR A 30 -3.23 -9.31 4.60
N ASN A 31 -2.53 -8.99 5.69
CA ASN A 31 -1.35 -9.73 6.12
C ASN A 31 -1.69 -11.17 6.53
N ASP A 32 -2.77 -11.37 7.30
CA ASP A 32 -3.22 -12.70 7.74
C ASP A 32 -3.73 -13.59 6.59
N THR A 33 -4.21 -12.99 5.50
CA THR A 33 -4.79 -13.71 4.36
C THR A 33 -3.85 -13.85 3.18
N PHE A 34 -2.63 -13.29 3.25
CA PHE A 34 -1.66 -13.36 2.18
C PHE A 34 -1.08 -14.77 2.05
N GLU A 35 -1.28 -15.41 0.89
CA GLU A 35 -0.92 -16.81 0.65
C GLU A 35 0.58 -17.09 0.81
N TYR A 36 1.44 -16.09 0.55
CA TYR A 36 2.90 -16.23 0.56
C TYR A 36 3.59 -15.53 1.73
N ALA A 37 2.89 -15.35 2.86
CA ALA A 37 3.41 -14.62 4.03
C ALA A 37 4.72 -15.20 4.63
N GLU A 38 4.99 -16.49 4.44
CA GLU A 38 6.24 -17.13 4.90
C GLU A 38 7.44 -16.84 3.97
N GLU A 39 7.18 -16.40 2.72
CA GLU A 39 8.18 -16.28 1.66
C GLU A 39 8.34 -14.83 1.14
N ALA A 40 7.50 -13.91 1.60
CA ALA A 40 7.51 -12.50 1.23
C ALA A 40 7.33 -11.57 2.42
N GLU A 41 7.56 -10.28 2.20
CA GLU A 41 7.31 -9.25 3.21
C GLU A 41 5.80 -8.99 3.34
N SER A 42 5.37 -8.69 4.56
CA SER A 42 4.04 -8.20 4.87
C SER A 42 3.89 -6.73 4.44
N PHE A 43 2.64 -6.30 4.26
CA PHE A 43 2.34 -4.89 4.12
C PHE A 43 2.68 -4.14 5.40
N ASP A 44 3.42 -3.04 5.30
CA ASP A 44 3.93 -2.30 6.46
C ASP A 44 3.98 -0.80 6.23
N LEU A 45 3.63 -0.02 7.26
CA LEU A 45 3.70 1.44 7.22
C LEU A 45 4.95 1.90 7.95
N TYR A 46 5.58 2.97 7.45
CA TYR A 46 6.57 3.68 8.25
C TYR A 46 5.92 4.23 9.51
N ALA A 47 6.72 4.36 10.57
CA ALA A 47 6.25 4.90 11.83
C ALA A 47 5.58 6.26 11.59
N TYR A 48 4.32 6.36 11.97
CA TYR A 48 3.54 7.58 11.83
C TYR A 48 4.19 8.71 12.65
N ASP A 49 4.57 9.78 11.97
CA ASP A 49 5.16 10.99 12.55
C ASP A 49 4.17 12.14 12.45
N ASP A 50 3.60 12.54 13.59
CA ASP A 50 2.63 13.63 13.66
C ASP A 50 3.26 15.03 13.56
N SER A 51 4.58 15.11 13.41
CA SER A 51 5.32 16.36 13.21
C SER A 51 5.49 16.73 11.72
N GLU A 52 5.32 15.79 10.80
CA GLU A 52 5.31 16.03 9.36
C GLU A 52 3.88 16.39 8.93
N SER A 53 3.63 17.67 8.64
CA SER A 53 2.26 18.17 8.45
C SER A 53 1.63 17.86 7.10
N GLU A 54 2.37 17.24 6.18
CA GLU A 54 1.96 17.04 4.78
C GLU A 54 1.85 15.56 4.40
N VAL A 55 2.71 14.69 4.92
CA VAL A 55 2.66 13.24 4.69
C VAL A 55 2.01 12.54 5.89
N ILE A 56 0.81 12.00 5.68
CA ILE A 56 0.03 11.37 6.75
C ILE A 56 0.19 9.84 6.79
N LEU A 57 0.69 9.25 5.71
CA LEU A 57 0.96 7.83 5.61
C LEU A 57 2.06 7.62 4.58
N ALA A 58 3.03 6.76 4.89
CA ALA A 58 4.03 6.32 3.94
C ALA A 58 4.44 4.89 4.25
N GLY A 59 4.88 4.15 3.24
CA GLY A 59 5.44 2.82 3.45
C GLY A 59 5.91 2.18 2.15
N SER A 60 6.41 0.97 2.30
CA SER A 60 6.87 0.17 1.18
C SER A 60 6.71 -1.31 1.48
N THR A 61 6.35 -2.09 0.47
CA THR A 61 6.26 -3.55 0.55
C THR A 61 7.04 -4.17 -0.59
N LYS A 62 8.03 -4.99 -0.25
CA LYS A 62 8.82 -5.69 -1.26
C LYS A 62 8.08 -6.93 -1.76
N MET A 63 7.99 -7.06 -3.08
CA MET A 63 7.38 -8.24 -3.69
C MET A 63 8.26 -9.49 -3.50
N PRO A 64 7.66 -10.69 -3.47
CA PRO A 64 8.42 -11.93 -3.45
C PRO A 64 9.46 -11.93 -4.57
N SER A 65 10.69 -12.31 -4.24
CA SER A 65 11.79 -12.40 -5.23
C SER A 65 11.68 -13.63 -6.14
N SER A 66 10.50 -14.27 -6.18
CA SER A 66 10.26 -15.50 -6.91
C SER A 66 10.41 -15.26 -8.42
N MET A 67 10.90 -16.27 -9.15
CA MET A 67 10.90 -16.24 -10.63
C MET A 67 9.53 -16.62 -11.21
N ASP A 68 8.55 -16.92 -10.36
CA ASP A 68 7.20 -17.26 -10.77
C ASP A 68 6.37 -15.98 -10.97
N LEU A 69 5.98 -15.76 -12.22
CA LEU A 69 5.19 -14.59 -12.60
C LEU A 69 3.78 -14.64 -12.00
N GLU A 70 3.20 -15.82 -11.79
CA GLU A 70 1.86 -15.94 -11.21
C GLU A 70 1.88 -15.51 -9.74
N VAL A 71 2.91 -15.94 -8.99
CA VAL A 71 3.15 -15.52 -7.60
C VAL A 71 3.35 -14.01 -7.52
N LEU A 72 4.21 -13.46 -8.39
CA LEU A 72 4.48 -12.02 -8.42
C LEU A 72 3.22 -11.21 -8.71
N MET A 73 2.45 -11.59 -9.74
CA MET A 73 1.22 -10.90 -10.12
C MET A 73 0.14 -11.03 -9.05
N TYR A 74 0.02 -12.18 -8.40
CA TYR A 74 -0.86 -12.36 -7.25
C TYR A 74 -0.48 -11.40 -6.12
N SER A 75 0.79 -11.33 -5.74
CA SER A 75 1.24 -10.45 -4.65
C SER A 75 1.01 -8.97 -4.97
N ILE A 76 1.29 -8.54 -6.20
CA ILE A 76 1.01 -7.18 -6.64
C ILE A 76 -0.50 -6.89 -6.49
N ASN A 77 -1.36 -7.75 -7.04
CA ASN A 77 -2.81 -7.54 -6.95
C ASN A 77 -3.31 -7.53 -5.50
N HIS A 78 -2.82 -8.44 -4.66
CA HIS A 78 -3.20 -8.54 -3.25
C HIS A 78 -2.88 -7.24 -2.49
N TRP A 79 -1.68 -6.69 -2.68
CA TRP A 79 -1.29 -5.45 -2.01
C TRP A 79 -1.92 -4.20 -2.60
N LEU A 80 -2.19 -4.18 -3.91
CA LEU A 80 -2.97 -3.11 -4.55
C LEU A 80 -4.44 -3.10 -4.10
N GLU A 81 -5.02 -4.27 -3.82
CA GLU A 81 -6.34 -4.37 -3.19
C GLU A 81 -6.31 -3.86 -1.73
N CYS A 82 -5.29 -4.23 -0.95
CA CYS A 82 -5.06 -3.68 0.39
C CYS A 82 -5.01 -2.15 0.36
N LEU A 83 -4.19 -1.56 -0.51
CA LEU A 83 -4.09 -0.12 -0.69
C LEU A 83 -5.41 0.53 -1.10
N THR A 84 -6.24 -0.18 -1.86
CA THR A 84 -7.55 0.33 -2.27
C THR A 84 -8.49 0.42 -1.07
N GLU A 85 -8.51 -0.59 -0.19
CA GLU A 85 -9.27 -0.53 1.07
C GLU A 85 -8.72 0.56 2.00
N VAL A 86 -7.40 0.68 2.17
CA VAL A 86 -6.78 1.74 2.99
C VAL A 86 -7.13 3.13 2.45
N ARG A 87 -7.05 3.35 1.15
CA ARG A 87 -7.43 4.61 0.50
C ARG A 87 -8.90 4.96 0.73
N LEU A 88 -9.79 3.96 0.77
CA LEU A 88 -11.21 4.20 1.06
C LEU A 88 -11.46 4.54 2.54
N ALA A 89 -10.57 4.17 3.45
CA ALA A 89 -10.59 4.65 4.83
C ALA A 89 -10.10 6.11 4.95
N VAL A 90 -9.22 6.56 4.05
CA VAL A 90 -8.61 7.91 4.04
C VAL A 90 -8.93 8.66 2.74
N THR A 91 -10.17 9.15 2.65
CA THR A 91 -10.78 9.62 1.38
C THR A 91 -10.38 11.02 0.91
N ASP A 92 -9.81 11.85 1.79
CA ASP A 92 -9.43 13.26 1.57
C ASP A 92 -7.90 13.46 1.55
N ALA A 93 -7.19 12.49 0.97
CA ALA A 93 -5.75 12.56 0.75
C ALA A 93 -5.40 12.46 -0.73
N GLU A 94 -4.31 13.09 -1.11
CA GLU A 94 -3.61 12.85 -2.37
C GLU A 94 -2.74 11.59 -2.21
N TRP A 95 -2.85 10.66 -3.14
CA TRP A 95 -2.17 9.37 -3.05
C TRP A 95 -1.14 9.25 -4.18
N HIS A 96 0.08 8.90 -3.82
CA HIS A 96 1.18 8.59 -4.73
C HIS A 96 1.59 7.14 -4.50
N VAL A 97 1.53 6.32 -5.55
CA VAL A 97 1.88 4.90 -5.48
C VAL A 97 2.79 4.57 -6.64
N HIS A 98 3.86 3.84 -6.34
CA HIS A 98 4.87 3.46 -7.33
C HIS A 98 5.17 1.97 -7.22
N LEU A 99 5.26 1.28 -8.35
CA LEU A 99 5.83 -0.04 -8.45
C LEU A 99 7.24 0.09 -9.06
N ASP A 100 8.26 0.01 -8.23
CA ASP A 100 9.62 0.48 -8.51
C ASP A 100 9.62 1.90 -9.11
N ASP A 101 10.00 2.03 -10.39
CA ASP A 101 10.12 3.30 -11.11
C ASP A 101 8.85 3.68 -11.88
N SER A 102 7.79 2.86 -11.82
CA SER A 102 6.53 3.08 -12.56
C SER A 102 5.43 3.58 -11.64
N ASP A 103 4.74 4.63 -12.05
CA ASP A 103 3.59 5.16 -11.31
C ASP A 103 2.41 4.18 -11.41
N ALA A 104 1.74 3.95 -10.28
CA ALA A 104 0.51 3.17 -10.22
C ALA A 104 -0.64 4.09 -9.82
N VAL A 105 -1.63 4.23 -10.70
CA VAL A 105 -2.76 5.14 -10.53
C VAL A 105 -4.09 4.41 -10.54
N TRP A 106 -5.06 4.94 -9.81
CA TRP A 106 -6.45 4.48 -9.86
C TRP A 106 -7.23 5.21 -10.95
N VAL A 107 -7.76 4.46 -11.91
CA VAL A 107 -8.62 4.98 -12.98
C VAL A 107 -9.85 4.07 -13.10
N ASP A 108 -11.04 4.63 -12.93
CA ASP A 108 -12.33 3.90 -12.96
C ASP A 108 -12.34 2.65 -12.05
N ASP A 109 -11.95 2.82 -10.79
CA ASP A 109 -11.84 1.76 -9.77
C ASP A 109 -10.89 0.62 -10.13
N LYS A 110 -9.93 0.87 -11.03
CA LYS A 110 -8.92 -0.09 -11.46
C LYS A 110 -7.53 0.52 -11.43
N TRP A 111 -6.56 -0.29 -11.10
CA TRP A 111 -5.15 0.08 -11.18
C TRP A 111 -4.68 0.12 -12.62
N GLN A 112 -3.94 1.16 -12.95
CA GLN A 112 -3.21 1.31 -14.21
C GLN A 112 -1.77 1.71 -13.87
N MET A 113 -0.81 1.13 -14.59
CA MET A 113 0.59 1.52 -14.50
C MET A 113 0.86 2.58 -15.57
N GLU A 114 1.50 3.68 -15.21
CA GLU A 114 1.96 4.72 -16.12
C GLU A 114 3.49 4.64 -16.33
N ASP A 115 3.93 4.98 -17.55
CA ASP A 115 5.33 4.96 -18.01
C ASP A 115 6.05 6.30 -17.78
#